data_AF-A0A8C7YMT8-F1
#
_entry.id   AF-A0A8C7YMT8-F1
#
_cell.length_a   1.000
_cell.length_b   1.000
_cell.length_c   1.000
_cell.angle_alpha   90.00
_cell.angle_beta   90.00
_cell.angle_gamma   90.00
#
_symmetry.space_group_name_H-M   'P 1'
#
loop_
_entity.id
_entity.type
_entity.pdbx_description
1 polymer ?
#
loop_
_entity_poly.entity_id
_entity_poly.type
_entity_poly.pdbx_seq_one_letter_code
_entity_poly.pdbx_strand_id
1 'polypeptide(L)'
;MMLQLGLVLSLLTRAVSIPDPRQREALIQLESSMQTGGQMVLTDAERELDVRLFKMKQGEMARAAFPPAMHFFRARDLIRRSPIFSLLQKMPKGGALHVHDFSMVDVDWLVKNVTYRPHCYVCYTDDHSIRFLFSSLGPEPLPHCSTWILLEELRAKIINSTDLDNSIKRNLTLFTEQDPEAAYPSQDVVWRRFEQTFLAVWGLVTYAPVFRDYYYEGLTQFYLDNVMYLELRALLPEVYELDGSTHDRAWTLKTYRDVTKRFKAQHPDFFGARIIFTVHRGVNLSVMTEAVEEAMKLQSSFPDTLAGFDLVGREDSGRPLWYFREALSLPAERGVQLPFFFHAGETDLEGTDVDQNLLDALLLNTSRIGHGFALVRHPVAKDLSRKRGVALEVCPVSNQVLKLVKDLRNHPAAALMSENHPVVVSSDDPALFGAAGLSYDFYEAFVGLGGIKSNIASLKQLAINSLRYSSLSQKQKSEALALWQRRWDKFVSEHFYQS
;
A
#
# COMPACT_ATOMS: atom_id res chain seq x y z
N MET A 1 0.98 -24.93 22.70
CA MET A 1 2.03 -24.25 23.50
C MET A 1 1.44 -23.29 24.54
N MET A 2 0.26 -23.59 25.11
CA MET A 2 -0.40 -22.80 26.17
C MET A 2 -0.36 -23.49 27.54
N LEU A 3 0.02 -24.78 27.59
CA LEU A 3 0.05 -25.59 28.81
C LEU A 3 1.34 -25.45 29.63
N GLN A 4 2.36 -24.74 29.15
CA GLN A 4 3.57 -24.43 29.94
C GLN A 4 3.53 -23.05 30.63
N LEU A 5 2.49 -22.23 30.41
CA LEU A 5 2.35 -20.93 31.08
C LEU A 5 1.97 -21.03 32.57
N GLY A 6 1.52 -22.20 33.04
CA GLY A 6 0.95 -22.35 34.39
C GLY A 6 1.95 -22.62 35.52
N LEU A 7 3.24 -22.85 35.24
CA LEU A 7 4.19 -23.35 36.24
C LEU A 7 5.26 -22.36 36.73
N VAL A 8 5.27 -21.12 36.25
CA VAL A 8 6.29 -20.12 36.67
C VAL A 8 5.77 -19.11 37.71
N LEU A 9 4.46 -19.06 37.98
CA LEU A 9 3.88 -18.21 39.02
C LEU A 9 3.23 -19.03 40.14
N SER A 10 4.06 -19.76 40.89
CA SER A 10 3.66 -20.22 42.23
C SER A 10 4.80 -19.98 43.20
N LEU A 11 4.64 -18.94 44.02
CA LEU A 11 5.02 -18.82 45.45
C LEU A 11 5.30 -17.35 45.79
N LEU A 12 4.22 -16.62 46.07
CA LEU A 12 4.27 -15.47 46.96
C LEU A 12 4.50 -16.01 48.37
N THR A 13 5.73 -15.96 48.88
CA THR A 13 6.01 -15.56 50.27
C THR A 13 7.51 -15.34 50.49
N ARG A 14 7.82 -14.14 51.01
CA ARG A 14 9.00 -13.72 51.79
C ARG A 14 10.32 -13.38 51.06
N ALA A 15 10.85 -12.23 51.52
CA ALA A 15 12.11 -11.55 51.22
C ALA A 15 12.14 -10.73 49.91
N VAL A 16 12.48 -9.44 50.07
CA VAL A 16 13.01 -8.58 48.99
C VAL A 16 14.34 -9.20 48.56
N SER A 17 14.24 -10.24 47.73
CA SER A 17 15.37 -10.88 47.08
C SER A 17 15.62 -10.13 45.77
N ILE A 18 16.89 -9.87 45.49
CA ILE A 18 17.30 -9.26 44.22
C ILE A 18 16.81 -10.19 43.09
N PRO A 19 16.09 -9.68 42.07
CA PRO A 19 15.61 -10.50 40.97
C PRO A 19 16.73 -11.31 40.31
N ASP A 20 16.50 -12.60 39.99
CA ASP A 20 17.51 -13.45 39.33
C ASP A 20 17.85 -12.88 37.93
N PRO A 21 19.12 -12.49 37.66
CA PRO A 21 19.53 -11.98 36.36
C PRO A 21 19.23 -12.95 35.19
N ARG A 22 19.23 -14.26 35.45
CA ARG A 22 18.88 -15.27 34.43
C ARG A 22 17.41 -15.23 34.06
N GLN A 23 16.54 -14.96 35.03
CA GLN A 23 15.10 -14.79 34.77
C GLN A 23 14.86 -13.53 33.92
N ARG A 24 15.56 -12.44 34.21
CA ARG A 24 15.51 -11.22 33.38
C ARG A 24 15.93 -11.50 31.94
N GLU A 25 17.05 -12.18 31.75
CA GLU A 25 17.56 -12.51 30.41
C GLU A 25 16.59 -13.44 29.64
N ALA A 26 16.03 -14.45 30.31
CA ALA A 26 15.04 -15.33 29.70
C ALA A 26 13.77 -14.58 29.23
N LEU A 27 13.30 -13.59 29.99
CA LEU A 27 12.17 -12.74 29.58
C LEU A 27 12.51 -11.87 28.36
N ILE A 28 13.71 -11.28 28.32
CA ILE A 28 14.18 -10.48 27.18
C ILE A 28 14.30 -11.34 25.91
N GLN A 29 14.82 -12.56 26.05
CA GLN A 29 14.91 -13.53 24.95
C GLN A 29 13.52 -13.98 24.49
N LEU A 30 12.59 -14.19 25.42
CA LEU A 30 11.20 -14.53 25.09
C LEU A 30 10.55 -13.42 24.26
N GLU A 31 10.62 -12.15 24.69
CA GLU A 31 10.14 -11.02 23.88
C GLU A 31 10.80 -10.98 22.49
N SER A 32 12.12 -11.17 22.44
CA SER A 32 12.88 -11.15 21.18
C SER A 32 12.48 -12.30 20.25
N SER A 33 12.04 -13.43 20.79
CA SER A 33 11.52 -14.56 20.00
C SER A 33 10.07 -14.35 19.51
N MET A 34 9.31 -13.49 20.18
CA MET A 34 7.91 -13.22 19.87
C MET A 34 7.73 -12.16 18.79
N GLN A 35 8.74 -11.33 18.50
CA GLN A 35 8.65 -10.31 17.47
C GLN A 35 8.68 -10.88 16.05
N THR A 36 8.31 -10.06 15.07
CA THR A 36 8.38 -10.40 13.65
C THR A 36 9.80 -10.79 13.24
N GLY A 37 9.97 -12.02 12.75
CA GLY A 37 11.26 -12.59 12.41
C GLY A 37 12.04 -13.19 13.60
N GLY A 38 11.54 -13.07 14.83
CA GLY A 38 12.24 -13.53 16.06
C GLY A 38 12.51 -15.03 16.13
N GLN A 39 11.81 -15.84 15.34
CA GLN A 39 12.01 -17.30 15.25
C GLN A 39 12.78 -17.73 14.00
N MET A 40 13.22 -16.81 13.15
CA MET A 40 13.95 -17.16 11.94
C MET A 40 15.39 -17.55 12.27
N VAL A 41 15.84 -18.65 11.68
CA VAL A 41 17.25 -19.05 11.74
C VAL A 41 18.01 -18.31 10.65
N LEU A 42 18.97 -17.49 11.06
CA LEU A 42 19.86 -16.75 10.17
C LEU A 42 21.10 -17.59 9.82
N THR A 43 21.48 -17.56 8.56
CA THR A 43 22.78 -18.01 8.06
C THR A 43 23.90 -17.10 8.58
N ASP A 44 25.15 -17.55 8.51
CA ASP A 44 26.27 -16.74 8.99
C ASP A 44 26.42 -15.42 8.22
N ALA A 45 26.22 -15.44 6.89
CA ALA A 45 26.22 -14.22 6.07
C ALA A 45 25.09 -13.24 6.44
N GLU A 46 23.91 -13.76 6.77
CA GLU A 46 22.81 -12.92 7.26
C GLU A 46 23.11 -12.32 8.64
N ARG A 47 23.77 -13.05 9.54
CA ARG A 47 24.18 -12.50 10.85
C ARG A 47 25.19 -11.37 10.71
N GLU A 48 26.15 -11.49 9.79
CA GLU A 48 27.11 -10.41 9.52
C GLU A 48 26.41 -9.15 8.96
N LEU A 49 25.48 -9.34 8.03
CA LEU A 49 24.65 -8.24 7.54
C LEU A 49 23.79 -7.63 8.66
N ASP A 50 23.27 -8.45 9.58
CA ASP A 50 22.49 -7.99 10.73
C ASP A 50 23.29 -7.09 11.66
N VAL A 51 24.53 -7.48 11.99
CA VAL A 51 25.44 -6.66 12.81
C VAL A 51 25.70 -5.30 12.16
N ARG A 52 25.88 -5.27 10.85
CA ARG A 52 26.06 -4.02 10.09
C ARG A 52 24.79 -3.17 10.12
N LEU A 53 23.64 -3.77 9.85
CA LEU A 53 22.34 -3.09 9.86
C LEU A 53 22.03 -2.49 11.22
N PHE A 54 22.34 -3.22 12.29
CA PHE A 54 22.20 -2.74 13.67
C PHE A 54 23.05 -1.50 13.93
N LYS A 55 24.32 -1.48 13.51
CA LYS A 55 25.19 -0.29 13.62
C LYS A 55 24.63 0.91 12.86
N MET A 56 24.16 0.71 11.62
CA MET A 56 23.51 1.78 10.85
C MET A 56 22.30 2.34 11.59
N LYS A 57 21.50 1.45 12.18
CA LYS A 57 20.27 1.80 12.90
C LYS A 57 20.54 2.57 14.19
N GLN A 58 21.55 2.18 14.96
CA GLN A 58 22.01 2.96 16.12
C GLN A 58 22.39 4.38 15.70
N GLY A 59 23.14 4.52 14.59
CA GLY A 59 23.51 5.82 14.05
C GLY A 59 22.30 6.67 13.60
N GLU A 60 21.31 6.04 12.95
CA GLU A 60 20.07 6.70 12.51
C GLU A 60 19.21 7.17 13.70
N MET A 61 19.01 6.30 14.68
CA MET A 61 18.17 6.58 15.86
C MET A 61 18.81 7.58 16.85
N ALA A 62 20.13 7.76 16.80
CA ALA A 62 20.83 8.75 17.63
C ALA A 62 20.79 10.18 17.05
N ARG A 63 20.29 10.38 15.82
CA ARG A 63 20.19 11.71 15.20
C ARG A 63 19.13 12.57 15.87
N ALA A 64 19.40 13.87 15.98
CA ALA A 64 18.43 14.83 16.52
C ALA A 64 17.14 14.91 15.67
N ALA A 65 17.28 14.87 14.34
CA ALA A 65 16.15 14.70 13.43
C ALA A 65 15.95 13.20 13.16
N PHE A 66 14.83 12.66 13.66
CA PHE A 66 14.47 11.25 13.49
C PHE A 66 13.33 11.14 12.46
N PRO A 67 13.60 10.68 11.22
CA PRO A 67 12.63 10.75 10.13
C PRO A 67 11.25 10.15 10.44
N PRO A 68 11.11 8.96 11.07
CA PRO A 68 9.79 8.39 11.38
C PRO A 68 8.94 9.20 12.37
N ALA A 69 9.55 10.10 13.15
CA ALA A 69 8.83 11.01 14.06
C ALA A 69 8.47 12.36 13.41
N MET A 70 8.85 12.55 12.14
CA MET A 70 8.56 13.74 11.35
C MET A 70 7.50 13.39 10.30
N HIS A 71 6.69 14.37 9.90
CA HIS A 71 5.78 14.19 8.77
C HIS A 71 6.59 13.82 7.50
N PHE A 72 6.14 12.80 6.77
CA PHE A 72 6.85 12.20 5.64
C PHE A 72 7.36 13.22 4.62
N PHE A 73 6.55 14.22 4.24
CA PHE A 73 6.95 15.26 3.30
C PHE A 73 8.21 16.03 3.72
N ARG A 74 8.44 16.22 5.03
CA ARG A 74 9.67 16.83 5.57
C ARG A 74 10.79 15.82 5.76
N ALA A 75 10.43 14.56 6.04
CA ALA A 75 11.35 13.46 6.31
C ALA A 75 11.99 12.86 5.05
N ARG A 76 11.30 12.89 3.91
CA ARG A 76 11.64 12.17 2.68
C ARG A 76 13.08 12.39 2.21
N ASP A 77 13.57 13.62 2.23
CA ASP A 77 14.94 13.92 1.79
C ASP A 77 16.01 13.47 2.80
N LEU A 78 15.66 13.37 4.08
CA LEU A 78 16.51 12.75 5.10
C LEU A 78 16.56 11.23 4.88
N ILE A 79 15.41 10.61 4.60
CA ILE A 79 15.31 9.18 4.29
C ILE A 79 16.13 8.82 3.05
N ARG A 80 16.07 9.62 1.98
CA ARG A 80 16.87 9.41 0.75
C ARG A 80 18.39 9.35 1.02
N ARG A 81 18.87 10.03 2.06
CA ARG A 81 20.28 10.07 2.46
C ARG A 81 20.64 8.97 3.47
N SER A 82 19.67 8.18 3.91
CA SER A 82 19.91 7.08 4.84
C SER A 82 20.63 5.92 4.15
N PRO A 83 21.72 5.39 4.75
CA PRO A 83 22.33 4.16 4.27
C PRO A 83 21.39 2.94 4.43
N ILE A 84 20.49 2.96 5.41
CA ILE A 84 19.45 1.93 5.59
C ILE A 84 18.50 1.97 4.40
N PHE A 85 18.00 3.16 4.03
CA PHE A 85 17.12 3.31 2.86
C PHE A 85 17.79 2.83 1.57
N SER A 86 19.06 3.19 1.33
CA SER A 86 19.82 2.71 0.17
C SER A 86 19.95 1.18 0.13
N LEU A 87 20.11 0.53 1.29
CA LEU A 87 20.12 -0.93 1.38
C LEU A 87 18.72 -1.51 1.11
N LEU A 88 17.67 -0.91 1.65
CA LEU A 88 16.28 -1.34 1.45
C LEU A 88 15.83 -1.24 -0.02
N GLN A 89 16.31 -0.25 -0.77
CA GLN A 89 16.09 -0.16 -2.23
C GLN A 89 16.64 -1.37 -2.98
N LYS A 90 17.78 -1.91 -2.53
CA LYS A 90 18.42 -3.09 -3.11
C LYS A 90 17.83 -4.40 -2.60
N MET A 91 17.10 -4.38 -1.49
CA MET A 91 16.52 -5.58 -0.90
C MET A 91 15.34 -6.11 -1.75
N PRO A 92 15.28 -7.42 -2.05
CA PRO A 92 14.13 -8.01 -2.71
C PRO A 92 12.96 -8.06 -1.71
N LYS A 93 12.01 -7.16 -1.88
CA LYS A 93 10.90 -6.95 -0.93
C LYS A 93 9.74 -7.95 -1.07
N GLY A 94 9.79 -8.81 -2.08
CA GLY A 94 8.70 -9.75 -2.37
C GLY A 94 7.62 -9.08 -3.21
N GLY A 95 6.38 -9.03 -2.70
CA GLY A 95 5.24 -8.43 -3.38
C GLY A 95 4.71 -7.15 -2.70
N ALA A 96 4.12 -6.25 -3.48
CA ALA A 96 3.30 -5.15 -3.00
C ALA A 96 1.84 -5.62 -3.00
N LEU A 97 1.26 -5.80 -1.82
CA LEU A 97 -0.07 -6.41 -1.68
C LEU A 97 -1.20 -5.41 -1.44
N HIS A 98 -0.92 -4.12 -1.34
CA HIS A 98 -1.90 -3.06 -1.13
C HIS A 98 -1.44 -1.77 -1.80
N VAL A 99 -1.89 -1.56 -3.02
CA VAL A 99 -1.57 -0.43 -3.89
C VAL A 99 -2.79 -0.13 -4.74
N HIS A 100 -3.15 1.14 -4.92
CA HIS A 100 -4.18 1.52 -5.87
C HIS A 100 -3.56 1.79 -7.25
N ASP A 101 -4.27 1.42 -8.31
CA ASP A 101 -3.72 1.46 -9.66
C ASP A 101 -3.31 2.87 -10.10
N PHE A 102 -4.09 3.91 -9.78
CA PHE A 102 -3.87 5.28 -10.26
C PHE A 102 -2.86 6.11 -9.44
N SER A 103 -2.09 5.45 -8.57
CA SER A 103 -1.06 6.07 -7.72
C SER A 103 0.30 5.37 -7.81
N MET A 104 0.46 4.46 -8.76
CA MET A 104 1.69 3.67 -8.93
C MET A 104 2.85 4.47 -9.51
N VAL A 105 2.56 5.43 -10.38
CA VAL A 105 3.57 6.12 -11.21
C VAL A 105 3.87 7.49 -10.65
N ASP A 106 5.15 7.78 -10.46
CA ASP A 106 5.62 9.11 -10.04
C ASP A 106 5.03 10.24 -10.91
N VAL A 107 4.62 11.31 -10.23
CA VAL A 107 3.90 12.43 -10.83
C VAL A 107 4.76 13.17 -11.87
N ASP A 108 6.09 13.18 -11.75
CA ASP A 108 6.92 13.82 -12.78
C ASP A 108 6.78 13.13 -14.14
N TRP A 109 6.55 11.82 -14.18
CA TRP A 109 6.31 11.12 -15.44
C TRP A 109 4.99 11.57 -16.08
N LEU A 110 3.90 11.64 -15.29
CA LEU A 110 2.62 12.14 -15.79
C LEU A 110 2.76 13.56 -16.37
N VAL A 111 3.39 14.46 -15.62
CA VAL A 111 3.56 15.85 -16.06
C VAL A 111 4.47 15.95 -17.27
N LYS A 112 5.69 15.40 -17.22
CA LYS A 112 6.71 15.63 -18.25
C LYS A 112 6.55 14.75 -19.49
N ASN A 113 5.78 13.67 -19.42
CA ASN A 113 5.49 12.78 -20.55
C ASN A 113 4.03 12.95 -21.00
N VAL A 114 3.08 12.53 -20.16
CA VAL A 114 1.68 12.38 -20.59
C VAL A 114 1.06 13.72 -20.95
N THR A 115 1.23 14.76 -20.13
CA THR A 115 0.60 16.06 -20.42
C THR A 115 1.23 16.79 -21.61
N TYR A 116 2.36 16.30 -22.15
CA TYR A 116 2.99 16.79 -23.38
C TYR A 116 2.55 16.02 -24.63
N ARG A 117 1.72 14.98 -24.49
CA ARG A 117 1.15 14.25 -25.63
C ARG A 117 0.12 15.13 -26.34
N PRO A 118 -0.04 14.98 -27.67
CA PRO A 118 -0.98 15.78 -28.45
C PRO A 118 -2.41 15.55 -27.97
N HIS A 119 -3.29 16.53 -28.23
CA HIS A 119 -4.71 16.49 -27.90
C HIS A 119 -5.05 16.45 -26.40
N CYS A 120 -4.09 16.72 -25.51
CA CYS A 120 -4.35 16.80 -24.07
C CYS A 120 -4.94 18.17 -23.69
N TYR A 121 -6.19 18.18 -23.23
CA TYR A 121 -6.86 19.38 -22.71
C TYR A 121 -6.79 19.42 -21.19
N VAL A 122 -6.83 20.64 -20.65
CA VAL A 122 -7.00 20.91 -19.22
C VAL A 122 -8.17 21.86 -19.00
N CYS A 123 -8.91 21.68 -17.91
CA CYS A 123 -9.80 22.69 -17.37
C CYS A 123 -9.62 22.82 -15.86
N TYR A 124 -9.94 24.00 -15.32
CA TYR A 124 -9.78 24.35 -13.92
C TYR A 124 -11.14 24.41 -13.25
N THR A 125 -11.27 23.75 -12.11
CA THR A 125 -12.56 23.64 -11.40
C THR A 125 -12.75 24.77 -10.39
N ASP A 126 -14.01 24.98 -9.99
CA ASP A 126 -14.38 26.02 -9.00
C ASP A 126 -13.68 25.83 -7.64
N ASP A 127 -13.31 24.60 -7.30
CA ASP A 127 -12.58 24.24 -6.07
C ASP A 127 -11.05 24.25 -6.23
N HIS A 128 -10.54 24.92 -7.26
CA HIS A 128 -9.11 25.07 -7.57
C HIS A 128 -8.37 23.75 -7.86
N SER A 129 -9.10 22.70 -8.24
CA SER A 129 -8.54 21.47 -8.81
C SER A 129 -8.44 21.58 -10.34
N ILE A 130 -8.02 20.50 -10.98
CA ILE A 130 -7.92 20.40 -12.43
C ILE A 130 -8.51 19.10 -12.95
N ARG A 131 -8.96 19.14 -14.20
CA ARG A 131 -9.39 17.96 -14.97
C ARG A 131 -8.66 17.93 -16.30
N PHE A 132 -8.47 16.74 -16.82
CA PHE A 132 -7.85 16.51 -18.11
C PHE A 132 -8.77 15.66 -19.01
N LEU A 133 -8.60 15.80 -20.31
CA LEU A 133 -9.21 14.91 -21.30
C LEU A 133 -8.36 14.91 -22.58
N PHE A 134 -8.21 13.74 -23.20
CA PHE A 134 -7.70 13.63 -24.56
C PHE A 134 -8.85 13.64 -25.57
N SER A 135 -8.81 14.51 -26.59
CA SER A 135 -9.87 14.54 -27.62
C SER A 135 -9.36 15.11 -28.95
N SER A 136 -9.66 14.45 -30.07
CA SER A 136 -9.38 15.01 -31.40
C SER A 136 -10.39 16.07 -31.84
N LEU A 137 -11.59 16.08 -31.26
CA LEU A 137 -12.70 16.96 -31.65
C LEU A 137 -12.85 18.18 -30.73
N GLY A 138 -12.12 18.20 -29.61
CA GLY A 138 -12.36 19.12 -28.50
C GLY A 138 -13.33 18.50 -27.48
N PRO A 139 -13.12 18.70 -26.16
CA PRO A 139 -14.05 18.22 -25.15
C PRO A 139 -15.35 19.03 -25.07
N GLU A 140 -16.46 18.37 -24.73
CA GLU A 140 -17.70 19.05 -24.35
C GLU A 140 -17.53 19.85 -23.05
N PRO A 141 -18.25 20.98 -22.88
CA PRO A 141 -18.22 21.75 -21.63
C PRO A 141 -18.59 20.89 -20.43
N LEU A 142 -17.75 20.93 -19.39
CA LEU A 142 -17.99 20.22 -18.14
C LEU A 142 -18.52 21.21 -17.08
N PRO A 143 -19.64 20.92 -16.39
CA PRO A 143 -20.12 21.74 -15.29
C PRO A 143 -19.04 21.94 -14.22
N HIS A 144 -18.97 23.13 -13.63
CA HIS A 144 -17.98 23.49 -12.61
C HIS A 144 -16.52 23.39 -13.08
N CYS A 145 -16.29 23.40 -14.39
CA CYS A 145 -14.98 23.56 -14.99
C CYS A 145 -14.94 24.77 -15.91
N SER A 146 -13.78 25.42 -15.98
CA SER A 146 -13.49 26.43 -16.99
C SER A 146 -13.65 25.84 -18.40
N THR A 147 -13.68 26.70 -19.42
CA THR A 147 -13.52 26.24 -20.81
C THR A 147 -12.25 25.40 -20.95
N TRP A 148 -12.33 24.31 -21.70
CA TRP A 148 -11.20 23.43 -21.98
C TRP A 148 -10.13 24.16 -22.79
N ILE A 149 -8.87 24.00 -22.38
CA ILE A 149 -7.72 24.62 -23.02
C ILE A 149 -6.77 23.51 -23.47
N LEU A 150 -6.39 23.52 -24.75
CA LEU A 150 -5.37 22.60 -25.25
C LEU A 150 -4.01 22.93 -24.61
N LEU A 151 -3.39 21.97 -23.93
CA LEU A 151 -2.17 22.21 -23.16
C LEU A 151 -0.99 22.66 -24.03
N GLU A 152 -0.91 22.19 -25.27
CA GLU A 152 0.11 22.64 -26.22
C GLU A 152 -0.01 24.14 -26.51
N GLU A 153 -1.23 24.61 -26.77
CA GLU A 153 -1.48 26.04 -26.96
C GLU A 153 -1.24 26.85 -25.69
N LEU A 154 -1.65 26.33 -24.53
CA LEU A 154 -1.42 26.99 -23.26
C LEU A 154 0.08 27.17 -23.01
N ARG A 155 0.88 26.12 -23.23
CA ARG A 155 2.34 26.17 -23.11
C ARG A 155 2.98 27.13 -24.10
N ALA A 156 2.47 27.24 -25.32
CA ALA A 156 2.97 28.18 -26.33
C ALA A 156 2.68 29.66 -25.98
N LYS A 157 1.65 29.93 -25.17
CA LYS A 157 1.21 31.29 -24.79
C LYS A 157 1.86 31.81 -23.50
N ILE A 158 2.44 30.95 -22.66
CA ILE A 158 3.04 31.33 -21.38
C ILE A 158 4.57 31.49 -21.50
N ILE A 159 5.11 32.46 -20.76
CA ILE A 159 6.55 32.75 -20.76
C ILE A 159 7.35 31.67 -20.02
N ASN A 160 6.80 31.11 -18.93
CA ASN A 160 7.47 30.09 -18.12
C ASN A 160 6.64 28.80 -18.04
N SER A 161 6.90 27.86 -18.95
CA SER A 161 6.26 26.54 -18.95
C SER A 161 6.57 25.72 -17.69
N THR A 162 7.69 25.99 -17.02
CA THR A 162 8.09 25.29 -15.79
C THR A 162 7.14 25.57 -14.64
N ASP A 163 6.61 26.80 -14.55
CA ASP A 163 5.66 27.16 -13.49
C ASP A 163 4.30 26.49 -13.71
N LEU A 164 3.86 26.34 -14.97
CA LEU A 164 2.67 25.57 -15.31
C LEU A 164 2.86 24.10 -14.96
N ASP A 165 3.97 23.49 -15.34
CA ASP A 165 4.25 22.08 -15.03
C ASP A 165 4.30 21.85 -13.50
N ASN A 166 4.91 22.76 -12.75
CA ASN A 166 4.91 22.72 -11.29
C ASN A 166 3.50 22.89 -10.69
N SER A 167 2.65 23.73 -11.30
CA SER A 167 1.25 23.90 -10.91
C SER A 167 0.42 22.65 -11.15
N ILE A 168 0.60 22.00 -12.30
CA ILE A 168 -0.03 20.70 -12.60
C ILE A 168 0.46 19.65 -11.60
N LYS A 169 1.78 19.56 -11.36
CA LYS A 169 2.36 18.62 -10.40
C LYS A 169 1.72 18.73 -9.02
N ARG A 170 1.56 19.95 -8.49
CA ARG A 170 0.90 20.20 -7.19
C ARG A 170 -0.56 19.72 -7.13
N ASN A 171 -1.23 19.58 -8.27
CA ASN A 171 -2.59 19.05 -8.38
C ASN A 171 -2.70 17.53 -8.51
N LEU A 172 -1.57 16.87 -8.75
CA LEU A 172 -1.50 15.42 -8.90
C LEU A 172 -0.88 14.72 -7.68
N THR A 173 -0.67 15.44 -6.57
CA THR A 173 -0.09 14.92 -5.33
C THR A 173 -0.60 15.68 -4.09
N LEU A 174 -0.50 15.04 -2.92
CA LEU A 174 -0.64 15.69 -1.61
C LEU A 174 0.66 16.34 -1.14
N PHE A 175 1.79 16.06 -1.78
CA PHE A 175 3.06 16.65 -1.40
C PHE A 175 2.99 18.18 -1.45
N THR A 176 3.40 18.82 -0.36
CA THR A 176 3.52 20.26 -0.23
C THR A 176 4.87 20.63 0.38
N GLU A 177 5.47 21.71 -0.11
CA GLU A 177 6.68 22.32 0.46
C GLU A 177 6.35 23.20 1.68
N GLN A 178 5.08 23.57 1.84
CA GLN A 178 4.61 24.30 3.01
C GLN A 178 4.50 23.35 4.22
N ASP A 179 4.16 23.90 5.38
CA ASP A 179 3.83 23.09 6.55
C ASP A 179 2.62 22.17 6.25
N PRO A 180 2.78 20.83 6.23
CA PRO A 180 1.68 19.91 5.97
C PRO A 180 0.55 19.99 7.00
N GLU A 181 0.86 20.33 8.26
CA GLU A 181 -0.15 20.49 9.30
C GLU A 181 -0.99 21.75 9.09
N ALA A 182 -0.41 22.79 8.51
CA ALA A 182 -1.14 24.02 8.15
C ALA A 182 -1.93 23.84 6.84
N ALA A 183 -1.35 23.15 5.86
CA ALA A 183 -2.02 22.85 4.58
C ALA A 183 -3.22 21.90 4.77
N TYR A 184 -3.08 20.95 5.70
CA TYR A 184 -4.06 19.91 5.97
C TYR A 184 -4.39 19.85 7.48
N PRO A 185 -5.25 20.76 7.99
CA PRO A 185 -5.51 20.87 9.43
C PRO A 185 -6.35 19.72 10.01
N SER A 186 -7.08 18.96 9.18
CA SER A 186 -7.90 17.83 9.62
C SER A 186 -7.90 16.68 8.62
N GLN A 187 -8.35 15.50 9.07
CA GLN A 187 -8.56 14.35 8.19
C GLN A 187 -9.55 14.66 7.06
N ASP A 188 -10.61 15.43 7.32
CA ASP A 188 -11.58 15.84 6.29
C ASP A 188 -10.92 16.64 5.15
N VAL A 189 -10.01 17.55 5.50
CA VAL A 189 -9.36 18.41 4.52
C VAL A 189 -8.38 17.61 3.66
N VAL A 190 -7.55 16.75 4.26
CA VAL A 190 -6.62 15.93 3.50
C VAL A 190 -7.35 14.92 2.61
N TRP A 191 -8.41 14.27 3.11
CA TRP A 191 -9.19 13.32 2.32
C TRP A 191 -9.89 13.99 1.13
N ARG A 192 -10.48 15.17 1.32
CA ARG A 192 -11.07 15.93 0.20
C ARG A 192 -10.02 16.23 -0.87
N ARG A 193 -8.81 16.64 -0.47
CA ARG A 193 -7.72 16.90 -1.42
C ARG A 193 -7.24 15.61 -2.10
N PHE A 194 -7.20 14.51 -1.35
CA PHE A 194 -6.78 13.21 -1.83
C PHE A 194 -7.69 12.68 -2.93
N GLU A 195 -9.01 12.68 -2.70
CA GLU A 195 -10.00 12.29 -3.72
C GLU A 195 -9.93 13.19 -4.96
N GLN A 196 -9.74 14.51 -4.76
CA GLN A 196 -9.55 15.44 -5.86
C GLN A 196 -8.32 15.15 -6.72
N THR A 197 -7.27 14.60 -6.11
CA THR A 197 -6.05 14.21 -6.80
C THR A 197 -6.29 13.02 -7.72
N PHE A 198 -7.05 12.01 -7.28
CA PHE A 198 -7.47 10.91 -8.15
C PHE A 198 -8.33 11.38 -9.33
N LEU A 199 -9.28 12.30 -9.09
CA LEU A 199 -10.11 12.86 -10.16
C LEU A 199 -9.27 13.64 -11.19
N ALA A 200 -8.19 14.29 -10.77
CA ALA A 200 -7.26 14.95 -11.68
C ALA A 200 -6.45 13.93 -12.49
N VAL A 201 -5.92 12.87 -11.87
CA VAL A 201 -5.19 11.80 -12.56
C VAL A 201 -6.08 11.03 -13.54
N TRP A 202 -7.37 10.85 -13.20
CA TRP A 202 -8.32 10.02 -13.93
C TRP A 202 -8.38 10.32 -15.42
N GLY A 203 -8.57 11.59 -15.79
CA GLY A 203 -8.74 12.00 -17.17
C GLY A 203 -7.48 11.82 -18.03
N LEU A 204 -6.30 11.83 -17.40
CA LEU A 204 -5.04 11.52 -18.08
C LEU A 204 -4.90 10.02 -18.32
N VAL A 205 -5.13 9.22 -17.27
CA VAL A 205 -4.79 7.79 -17.26
C VAL A 205 -5.82 6.94 -17.98
N THR A 206 -7.09 7.35 -18.03
CA THR A 206 -8.16 6.59 -18.69
C THR A 206 -8.20 6.73 -20.21
N TYR A 207 -7.29 7.50 -20.82
CA TYR A 207 -7.06 7.48 -22.27
C TYR A 207 -6.27 6.23 -22.68
N ALA A 208 -6.79 5.40 -23.59
CA ALA A 208 -6.33 4.03 -23.82
C ALA A 208 -4.80 3.85 -24.07
N PRO A 209 -4.11 4.69 -24.88
CA PRO A 209 -2.67 4.60 -25.02
C PRO A 209 -1.92 4.96 -23.73
N VAL A 210 -2.39 5.98 -23.01
CA VAL A 210 -1.80 6.36 -21.71
C VAL A 210 -2.05 5.29 -20.67
N PHE A 211 -3.24 4.69 -20.60
CA PHE A 211 -3.55 3.60 -19.67
C PHE A 211 -2.54 2.46 -19.76
N ARG A 212 -2.21 2.02 -20.99
CA ARG A 212 -1.23 0.96 -21.25
C ARG A 212 0.19 1.35 -20.81
N ASP A 213 0.60 2.58 -21.12
CA ASP A 213 1.93 3.09 -20.78
C ASP A 213 2.08 3.34 -19.28
N TYR A 214 1.06 3.94 -18.66
CA TYR A 214 0.99 4.22 -17.23
C TYR A 214 1.12 2.93 -16.44
N TYR A 215 0.35 1.90 -16.80
CA TYR A 215 0.43 0.63 -16.11
C TYR A 215 1.81 -0.03 -16.28
N TYR A 216 2.38 -0.01 -17.49
CA TYR A 216 3.72 -0.53 -17.74
C TYR A 216 4.81 0.22 -16.96
N GLU A 217 4.72 1.55 -16.90
CA GLU A 217 5.61 2.39 -16.09
C GLU A 217 5.46 2.09 -14.60
N GLY A 218 4.23 1.90 -14.11
CA GLY A 218 3.98 1.51 -12.71
C GLY A 218 4.66 0.19 -12.37
N LEU A 219 4.51 -0.83 -13.22
CA LEU A 219 5.25 -2.09 -13.06
C LEU A 219 6.76 -1.87 -13.07
N THR A 220 7.26 -0.99 -13.93
CA THR A 220 8.68 -0.63 -14.03
C THR A 220 9.19 -0.03 -12.72
N GLN A 221 8.49 0.93 -12.13
CA GLN A 221 8.94 1.62 -10.91
C GLN A 221 8.98 0.67 -9.69
N PHE A 222 7.98 -0.20 -9.52
CA PHE A 222 8.02 -1.24 -8.49
C PHE A 222 9.12 -2.28 -8.75
N TYR A 223 9.33 -2.68 -10.00
CA TYR A 223 10.39 -3.62 -10.36
C TYR A 223 11.80 -3.04 -10.11
N LEU A 224 12.02 -1.76 -10.43
CA LEU A 224 13.27 -1.05 -10.15
C LEU A 224 13.51 -0.92 -8.64
N ASP A 225 12.46 -0.86 -7.84
CA ASP A 225 12.53 -0.96 -6.39
C ASP A 225 12.57 -2.42 -5.89
N ASN A 226 12.97 -3.37 -6.73
CA ASN A 226 13.18 -4.78 -6.39
C ASN A 226 11.94 -5.48 -5.79
N VAL A 227 10.75 -5.10 -6.26
CA VAL A 227 9.47 -5.77 -6.01
C VAL A 227 9.14 -6.66 -7.20
N MET A 228 8.79 -7.92 -6.93
CA MET A 228 8.59 -8.93 -7.98
C MET A 228 7.13 -9.30 -8.22
N TYR A 229 6.19 -8.83 -7.41
CA TYR A 229 4.77 -9.18 -7.52
C TYR A 229 3.86 -8.05 -7.03
N LEU A 230 2.69 -7.86 -7.64
CA LEU A 230 1.75 -6.80 -7.25
C LEU A 230 0.30 -7.31 -7.17
N GLU A 231 -0.46 -6.82 -6.20
CA GLU A 231 -1.93 -6.91 -6.17
C GLU A 231 -2.52 -5.52 -6.05
N LEU A 232 -3.22 -5.10 -7.11
CA LEU A 232 -3.65 -3.71 -7.28
C LEU A 232 -5.14 -3.57 -7.06
N ARG A 233 -5.55 -2.60 -6.23
CA ARG A 233 -6.93 -2.15 -6.14
C ARG A 233 -7.23 -1.27 -7.35
N ALA A 234 -8.23 -1.66 -8.12
CA ALA A 234 -8.61 -0.97 -9.34
C ALA A 234 -10.12 -0.75 -9.40
N LEU A 235 -10.55 0.48 -9.67
CA LEU A 235 -11.96 0.81 -9.94
C LEU A 235 -12.46 0.22 -11.27
N LEU A 236 -11.55 -0.26 -12.12
CA LEU A 236 -11.83 -0.75 -13.47
C LEU A 236 -12.66 0.28 -14.27
N PRO A 237 -12.07 1.45 -14.57
CA PRO A 237 -12.77 2.49 -15.32
C PRO A 237 -13.13 2.02 -16.73
N GLU A 238 -14.13 2.70 -17.31
CA GLU A 238 -14.28 2.73 -18.76
C GLU A 238 -13.10 3.50 -19.35
N VAL A 239 -12.29 2.81 -20.13
CA VAL A 239 -11.13 3.40 -20.82
C VAL A 239 -11.61 3.94 -22.16
N TYR A 240 -11.19 5.15 -22.53
CA TYR A 240 -11.68 5.84 -23.72
C TYR A 240 -10.61 6.03 -24.80
N GLU A 241 -11.05 6.12 -26.05
CA GLU A 241 -10.22 6.43 -27.22
C GLU A 241 -10.34 7.91 -27.60
N LEU A 242 -9.46 8.37 -28.50
CA LEU A 242 -9.34 9.79 -28.85
C LEU A 242 -10.62 10.40 -29.48
N ASP A 243 -11.46 9.56 -30.07
CA ASP A 243 -12.75 9.92 -30.66
C ASP A 243 -13.92 9.92 -29.66
N GLY A 244 -13.66 9.58 -28.39
CA GLY A 244 -14.65 9.51 -27.32
C GLY A 244 -15.36 8.16 -27.17
N SER A 245 -15.05 7.17 -28.02
CA SER A 245 -15.56 5.80 -27.81
C SER A 245 -14.95 5.18 -26.55
N THR A 246 -15.73 4.34 -25.85
CA THR A 246 -15.32 3.71 -24.58
C THR A 246 -15.23 2.19 -24.68
N HIS A 247 -14.41 1.61 -23.81
CA HIS A 247 -14.26 0.18 -23.61
C HIS A 247 -14.83 -0.25 -22.26
N ASP A 248 -15.37 -1.47 -22.21
CA ASP A 248 -15.93 -2.05 -20.99
C ASP A 248 -14.85 -2.52 -19.98
N ARG A 249 -15.28 -2.94 -18.79
CA ARG A 249 -14.38 -3.42 -17.74
C ARG A 249 -13.60 -4.68 -18.12
N ALA A 250 -14.18 -5.55 -18.94
CA ALA A 250 -13.53 -6.76 -19.41
C ALA A 250 -12.33 -6.43 -20.31
N TRP A 251 -12.45 -5.40 -21.13
CA TRP A 251 -11.34 -4.84 -21.90
C TRP A 251 -10.25 -4.28 -20.97
N THR A 252 -10.61 -3.54 -19.92
CA THR A 252 -9.65 -2.98 -18.95
C THR A 252 -8.85 -4.08 -18.27
N LEU A 253 -9.51 -5.14 -17.77
CA LEU A 253 -8.85 -6.31 -17.20
C LEU A 253 -7.99 -7.07 -18.20
N LYS A 254 -8.46 -7.23 -19.44
CA LYS A 254 -7.67 -7.82 -20.52
C LYS A 254 -6.40 -7.01 -20.78
N THR A 255 -6.48 -5.69 -20.75
CA THR A 255 -5.32 -4.80 -20.92
C THR A 255 -4.32 -4.97 -19.78
N TYR A 256 -4.76 -5.01 -18.52
CA TYR A 256 -3.90 -5.34 -17.37
C TYR A 256 -3.15 -6.67 -17.57
N ARG A 257 -3.88 -7.72 -17.97
CA ARG A 257 -3.31 -9.05 -18.25
C ARG A 257 -2.26 -9.00 -19.37
N ASP A 258 -2.59 -8.36 -20.49
CA ASP A 258 -1.75 -8.39 -21.69
C ASP A 258 -0.48 -7.55 -21.51
N VAL A 259 -0.58 -6.39 -20.83
CA VAL A 259 0.59 -5.58 -20.43
C VAL A 259 1.46 -6.32 -19.42
N THR A 260 0.86 -6.99 -18.42
CA THR A 260 1.62 -7.82 -17.45
C THR A 260 2.36 -8.95 -18.15
N LYS A 261 1.73 -9.65 -19.10
CA LYS A 261 2.38 -10.70 -19.89
C LYS A 261 3.56 -10.15 -20.69
N ARG A 262 3.39 -8.97 -21.33
CA ARG A 262 4.47 -8.29 -22.03
C ARG A 262 5.63 -7.94 -21.10
N PHE A 263 5.34 -7.37 -19.93
CA PHE A 263 6.34 -7.01 -18.94
C PHE A 263 7.12 -8.23 -18.45
N LYS A 264 6.43 -9.32 -18.08
CA LYS A 264 7.07 -10.58 -17.68
C LYS A 264 7.98 -11.19 -18.76
N ALA A 265 7.61 -11.06 -20.03
CA ALA A 265 8.46 -11.55 -21.12
C ALA A 265 9.78 -10.77 -21.23
N GLN A 266 9.78 -9.50 -20.84
CA GLN A 266 10.96 -8.63 -20.83
C GLN A 266 11.74 -8.68 -19.50
N HIS A 267 11.06 -9.06 -18.42
CA HIS A 267 11.59 -9.18 -17.06
C HIS A 267 11.23 -10.56 -16.46
N PRO A 268 11.95 -11.65 -16.82
CA PRO A 268 11.59 -13.03 -16.42
C PRO A 268 11.61 -13.30 -14.91
N ASP A 269 12.28 -12.44 -14.14
CA ASP A 269 12.36 -12.46 -12.68
C ASP A 269 11.26 -11.62 -11.99
N PHE A 270 10.39 -10.99 -12.77
CA PHE A 270 9.12 -10.42 -12.31
C PHE A 270 8.02 -11.49 -12.34
N PHE A 271 7.43 -11.77 -11.18
CA PHE A 271 6.47 -12.86 -11.01
C PHE A 271 5.11 -12.55 -11.64
N GLY A 272 4.66 -11.30 -11.60
CA GLY A 272 3.43 -10.83 -12.23
C GLY A 272 2.62 -9.86 -11.39
N ALA A 273 1.39 -9.61 -11.80
CA ALA A 273 0.44 -8.77 -11.08
C ALA A 273 -0.98 -9.33 -11.18
N ARG A 274 -1.80 -9.05 -10.17
CA ARG A 274 -3.25 -9.35 -10.15
C ARG A 274 -4.03 -8.11 -9.73
N ILE A 275 -5.32 -8.11 -10.05
CA ILE A 275 -6.24 -6.99 -9.84
C ILE A 275 -7.29 -7.37 -8.81
N ILE A 276 -7.56 -6.48 -7.87
CA ILE A 276 -8.66 -6.54 -6.92
C ILE A 276 -9.65 -5.47 -7.40
N PHE A 277 -10.84 -5.90 -7.85
CA PHE A 277 -11.85 -4.97 -8.33
C PHE A 277 -12.44 -4.22 -7.12
N THR A 278 -12.47 -2.90 -7.20
CA THR A 278 -12.95 -2.05 -6.11
C THR A 278 -14.15 -1.24 -6.51
N VAL A 279 -15.01 -0.94 -5.53
CA VAL A 279 -16.05 0.08 -5.65
C VAL A 279 -15.94 1.08 -4.50
N HIS A 280 -16.29 2.33 -4.76
CA HIS A 280 -16.29 3.36 -3.72
C HIS A 280 -17.38 3.07 -2.68
N ARG A 281 -17.05 3.10 -1.38
CA ARG A 281 -17.98 2.76 -0.29
C ARG A 281 -19.09 3.79 -0.03
N GLY A 282 -19.06 4.92 -0.74
CA GLY A 282 -20.12 5.93 -0.72
C GLY A 282 -21.35 5.57 -1.57
N VAL A 283 -21.27 4.52 -2.40
CA VAL A 283 -22.40 4.11 -3.27
C VAL A 283 -23.59 3.58 -2.49
N ASN A 284 -24.75 3.46 -3.14
CA ASN A 284 -25.93 2.81 -2.55
C ASN A 284 -25.86 1.28 -2.70
N LEU A 285 -26.78 0.57 -2.05
CA LEU A 285 -26.82 -0.89 -2.06
C LEU A 285 -27.03 -1.48 -3.47
N SER A 286 -27.82 -0.84 -4.34
CA SER A 286 -28.05 -1.33 -5.71
C SER A 286 -26.75 -1.37 -6.52
N VAL A 287 -26.00 -0.27 -6.50
CA VAL A 287 -24.71 -0.15 -7.20
C VAL A 287 -23.70 -1.16 -6.64
N MET A 288 -23.69 -1.36 -5.32
CA MET A 288 -22.84 -2.39 -4.70
C MET A 288 -23.22 -3.80 -5.18
N THR A 289 -24.51 -4.13 -5.18
CA THR A 289 -25.02 -5.42 -5.65
C THR A 289 -24.60 -5.68 -7.09
N GLU A 290 -24.78 -4.71 -7.99
CA GLU A 290 -24.36 -4.80 -9.39
C GLU A 290 -22.84 -5.02 -9.51
N ALA A 291 -22.05 -4.30 -8.73
CA ALA A 291 -20.59 -4.45 -8.71
C ALA A 291 -20.15 -5.85 -8.23
N VAL A 292 -20.77 -6.41 -7.19
CA VAL A 292 -20.46 -7.77 -6.71
C VAL A 292 -20.86 -8.82 -7.75
N GLU A 293 -22.01 -8.65 -8.41
CA GLU A 293 -22.42 -9.52 -9.51
C GLU A 293 -21.46 -9.48 -10.69
N GLU A 294 -20.99 -8.29 -11.06
CA GLU A 294 -19.98 -8.11 -12.09
C GLU A 294 -18.65 -8.74 -11.68
N ALA A 295 -18.21 -8.56 -10.42
CA ALA A 295 -17.01 -9.17 -9.88
C ALA A 295 -17.02 -10.70 -10.00
N MET A 296 -18.16 -11.35 -9.71
CA MET A 296 -18.32 -12.81 -9.88
C MET A 296 -18.17 -13.25 -11.36
N LYS A 297 -18.74 -12.48 -12.30
CA LYS A 297 -18.63 -12.76 -13.74
C LYS A 297 -17.19 -12.58 -14.24
N LEU A 298 -16.53 -11.50 -13.82
CA LEU A 298 -15.15 -11.20 -14.17
C LEU A 298 -14.18 -12.21 -13.56
N GLN A 299 -14.39 -12.65 -12.31
CA GLN A 299 -13.58 -13.68 -11.66
C GLN A 299 -13.60 -14.99 -12.44
N SER A 300 -14.76 -15.38 -12.97
CA SER A 300 -14.91 -16.58 -13.80
C SER A 300 -14.21 -16.45 -15.15
N SER A 301 -14.21 -15.25 -15.73
CA SER A 301 -13.64 -14.98 -17.06
C SER A 301 -12.13 -14.72 -17.04
N PHE A 302 -11.61 -14.21 -15.91
CA PHE A 302 -10.22 -13.82 -15.73
C PHE A 302 -9.60 -14.37 -14.43
N PRO A 303 -9.67 -15.70 -14.17
CA PRO A 303 -9.28 -16.28 -12.88
C PRO A 303 -7.79 -16.15 -12.54
N ASP A 304 -6.93 -15.90 -13.54
CA ASP A 304 -5.49 -15.67 -13.35
C ASP A 304 -5.13 -14.18 -13.21
N THR A 305 -6.08 -13.27 -13.43
CA THR A 305 -5.85 -11.81 -13.41
C THR A 305 -6.63 -11.15 -12.29
N LEU A 306 -7.90 -11.50 -12.08
CA LEU A 306 -8.70 -10.99 -10.98
C LEU A 306 -8.44 -11.82 -9.71
N ALA A 307 -7.98 -11.18 -8.65
CA ALA A 307 -7.77 -11.75 -7.34
C ALA A 307 -9.06 -11.79 -6.51
N GLY A 308 -9.91 -10.76 -6.62
CA GLY A 308 -11.13 -10.64 -5.84
C GLY A 308 -11.70 -9.24 -5.83
N PHE A 309 -12.36 -8.88 -4.73
CA PHE A 309 -13.13 -7.64 -4.57
C PHE A 309 -12.82 -6.88 -3.27
N ASP A 310 -12.98 -5.57 -3.28
CA ASP A 310 -12.73 -4.67 -2.14
C ASP A 310 -13.63 -3.40 -2.21
N LEU A 311 -13.78 -2.70 -1.09
CA LEU A 311 -14.45 -1.41 -0.98
C LEU A 311 -13.43 -0.35 -0.58
N VAL A 312 -13.43 0.79 -1.27
CA VAL A 312 -12.43 1.85 -1.11
C VAL A 312 -13.07 3.20 -0.84
N GLY A 313 -12.25 4.20 -0.54
CA GLY A 313 -12.68 5.55 -0.17
C GLY A 313 -12.75 5.74 1.33
N ARG A 314 -12.98 6.97 1.77
CA ARG A 314 -12.84 7.32 3.19
C ARG A 314 -13.77 6.52 4.08
N GLU A 315 -13.17 5.72 4.97
CA GLU A 315 -13.89 4.80 5.85
C GLU A 315 -14.79 5.51 6.87
N ASP A 316 -14.29 6.54 7.55
CA ASP A 316 -15.03 7.30 8.59
C ASP A 316 -16.36 7.92 8.12
N SER A 317 -16.42 8.39 6.88
CA SER A 317 -17.61 9.05 6.32
C SER A 317 -18.36 8.17 5.31
N GLY A 318 -17.85 6.96 5.08
CA GLY A 318 -18.38 5.98 4.15
C GLY A 318 -19.46 5.11 4.77
N ARG A 319 -19.97 4.15 4.00
CA ARG A 319 -20.87 3.12 4.54
C ARG A 319 -20.04 1.95 5.09
N PRO A 320 -20.40 1.39 6.27
CA PRO A 320 -19.71 0.22 6.83
C PRO A 320 -20.01 -1.04 6.00
N LEU A 321 -19.17 -2.07 6.14
CA LEU A 321 -19.35 -3.36 5.47
C LEU A 321 -20.71 -3.98 5.81
N TRP A 322 -21.16 -3.88 7.06
CA TRP A 322 -22.46 -4.39 7.50
C TRP A 322 -23.66 -3.81 6.73
N TYR A 323 -23.55 -2.57 6.25
CA TYR A 323 -24.60 -1.96 5.41
C TYR A 323 -24.79 -2.75 4.11
N PHE A 324 -23.70 -3.29 3.56
CA PHE A 324 -23.68 -4.05 2.30
C PHE A 324 -23.73 -5.57 2.49
N ARG A 325 -23.97 -6.07 3.71
CA ARG A 325 -23.92 -7.52 4.03
C ARG A 325 -24.71 -8.41 3.07
N GLU A 326 -25.86 -7.94 2.57
CA GLU A 326 -26.70 -8.67 1.61
C GLU A 326 -25.98 -8.81 0.26
N ALA A 327 -25.49 -7.70 -0.31
CA ALA A 327 -24.71 -7.70 -1.54
C ALA A 327 -23.43 -8.53 -1.41
N LEU A 328 -22.71 -8.39 -0.28
CA LEU A 328 -21.44 -9.10 -0.03
C LEU A 328 -21.63 -10.60 0.26
N SER A 329 -22.85 -11.04 0.59
CA SER A 329 -23.18 -12.47 0.80
C SER A 329 -23.56 -13.20 -0.50
N LEU A 330 -23.87 -12.48 -1.58
CA LEU A 330 -24.29 -13.05 -2.85
C LEU A 330 -23.36 -14.13 -3.42
N PRO A 331 -22.01 -14.02 -3.34
CA PRO A 331 -21.14 -15.09 -3.83
C PRO A 331 -21.39 -16.41 -3.09
N ALA A 332 -21.51 -16.37 -1.75
CA ALA A 332 -21.77 -17.55 -0.95
C ALA A 332 -23.17 -18.14 -1.24
N GLU A 333 -24.19 -17.29 -1.36
CA GLU A 333 -25.56 -17.70 -1.70
C GLU A 333 -25.65 -18.38 -3.07
N ARG A 334 -24.82 -17.94 -4.03
CA ARG A 334 -24.76 -18.50 -5.39
C ARG A 334 -23.74 -19.63 -5.55
N GLY A 335 -23.03 -20.01 -4.49
CA GLY A 335 -21.98 -21.03 -4.54
C GLY A 335 -20.77 -20.63 -5.39
N VAL A 336 -20.51 -19.33 -5.53
CA VAL A 336 -19.37 -18.76 -6.25
C VAL A 336 -18.31 -18.31 -5.26
N GLN A 337 -17.06 -18.72 -5.49
CA GLN A 337 -15.94 -18.25 -4.69
C GLN A 337 -15.45 -16.89 -5.22
N LEU A 338 -15.75 -15.82 -4.47
CA LEU A 338 -15.18 -14.48 -4.69
C LEU A 338 -14.36 -14.09 -3.45
N PRO A 339 -13.02 -14.06 -3.53
CA PRO A 339 -12.20 -13.60 -2.42
C PRO A 339 -12.41 -12.11 -2.15
N PHE A 340 -12.42 -11.72 -0.87
CA PHE A 340 -12.46 -10.32 -0.45
C PHE A 340 -11.12 -9.87 0.14
N PHE A 341 -10.83 -8.57 0.01
CA PHE A 341 -9.60 -7.93 0.50
C PHE A 341 -9.90 -6.59 1.18
N PHE A 342 -10.91 -6.58 2.05
CA PHE A 342 -11.51 -5.36 2.56
C PHE A 342 -10.53 -4.41 3.25
N HIS A 343 -10.59 -3.14 2.87
CA HIS A 343 -10.23 -2.04 3.78
C HIS A 343 -11.12 -2.11 5.02
N ALA A 344 -10.50 -2.15 6.20
CA ALA A 344 -11.24 -2.15 7.46
C ALA A 344 -10.40 -1.65 8.62
N GLY A 345 -11.01 -0.81 9.45
CA GLY A 345 -10.40 -0.26 10.66
C GLY A 345 -9.31 0.77 10.39
N GLU A 346 -9.32 1.44 9.23
CA GLU A 346 -8.50 2.62 8.93
C GLU A 346 -9.14 3.86 9.60
N THR A 347 -9.07 3.91 10.92
CA THR A 347 -9.71 4.98 11.70
C THR A 347 -9.03 5.19 13.05
N ASP A 348 -9.09 6.43 13.55
CA ASP A 348 -8.75 6.78 14.94
C ASP A 348 -9.94 6.63 15.89
N LEU A 349 -11.15 6.43 15.38
CA LEU A 349 -12.35 6.21 16.18
C LEU A 349 -12.30 4.85 16.89
N GLU A 350 -13.05 4.73 17.98
CA GLU A 350 -13.15 3.50 18.76
C GLU A 350 -14.59 3.31 19.24
N GLY A 351 -15.10 2.07 19.09
CA GLY A 351 -16.44 1.71 19.53
C GLY A 351 -17.54 2.20 18.58
N THR A 352 -17.21 2.43 17.31
CA THR A 352 -18.12 2.89 16.26
C THR A 352 -18.35 1.80 15.22
N ASP A 353 -19.33 1.97 14.33
CA ASP A 353 -19.53 1.04 13.21
C ASP A 353 -18.34 0.98 12.24
N VAL A 354 -17.46 1.99 12.28
CA VAL A 354 -16.31 2.12 11.38
C VAL A 354 -15.20 1.14 11.76
N ASP A 355 -14.75 1.14 13.02
CA ASP A 355 -13.74 0.19 13.51
C ASP A 355 -14.30 -1.23 13.64
N GLN A 356 -15.63 -1.40 13.76
CA GLN A 356 -16.29 -2.71 13.71
C GLN A 356 -16.24 -3.39 12.32
N ASN A 357 -15.90 -2.66 11.25
CA ASN A 357 -15.62 -3.27 9.95
C ASN A 357 -14.54 -4.37 10.05
N LEU A 358 -13.65 -4.32 11.07
CA LEU A 358 -12.70 -5.39 11.35
C LEU A 358 -13.37 -6.75 11.62
N LEU A 359 -14.43 -6.76 12.44
CA LEU A 359 -15.19 -7.98 12.71
C LEU A 359 -16.00 -8.41 11.48
N ASP A 360 -16.64 -7.46 10.80
CA ASP A 360 -17.44 -7.74 9.61
C ASP A 360 -16.59 -8.34 8.47
N ALA A 361 -15.40 -7.80 8.24
CA ALA A 361 -14.47 -8.32 7.26
C ALA A 361 -14.09 -9.79 7.56
N LEU A 362 -13.88 -10.12 8.85
CA LEU A 362 -13.60 -11.48 9.28
C LEU A 362 -14.82 -12.40 9.19
N LEU A 363 -16.04 -11.90 9.43
CA LEU A 363 -17.29 -12.64 9.24
C LEU A 363 -17.54 -12.95 7.76
N LEU A 364 -17.19 -12.03 6.88
CA LEU A 364 -17.25 -12.16 5.43
C LEU A 364 -16.06 -12.94 4.84
N ASN A 365 -15.24 -13.58 5.68
CA ASN A 365 -14.10 -14.42 5.28
C ASN A 365 -13.08 -13.69 4.38
N THR A 366 -12.77 -12.42 4.69
CA THR A 366 -11.73 -11.68 3.97
C THR A 366 -10.40 -12.43 3.97
N SER A 367 -9.68 -12.35 2.85
CA SER A 367 -8.37 -13.00 2.67
C SER A 367 -7.25 -12.19 3.35
N ARG A 368 -7.38 -10.86 3.36
CA ARG A 368 -6.51 -9.90 4.04
C ARG A 368 -7.34 -8.70 4.51
N ILE A 369 -6.78 -7.91 5.43
CA ILE A 369 -7.39 -6.67 5.92
C ILE A 369 -6.50 -5.50 5.48
N GLY A 370 -7.06 -4.58 4.68
CA GLY A 370 -6.43 -3.31 4.34
C GLY A 370 -6.29 -2.43 5.58
N HIS A 371 -5.08 -1.97 5.86
CA HIS A 371 -4.66 -1.23 7.06
C HIS A 371 -4.82 -2.00 8.38
N GLY A 372 -6.06 -2.19 8.85
CA GLY A 372 -6.33 -2.75 10.17
C GLY A 372 -5.79 -1.89 11.32
N PHE A 373 -5.75 -0.56 11.14
CA PHE A 373 -5.11 0.38 12.06
C PHE A 373 -5.69 0.28 13.48
N ALA A 374 -7.01 0.17 13.62
CA ALA A 374 -7.69 0.05 14.90
C ALA A 374 -7.59 -1.35 15.57
N LEU A 375 -6.98 -2.36 14.93
CA LEU A 375 -7.07 -3.77 15.37
C LEU A 375 -6.57 -4.02 16.80
N VAL A 376 -5.56 -3.27 17.26
CA VAL A 376 -5.01 -3.42 18.61
C VAL A 376 -6.02 -3.14 19.72
N ARG A 377 -7.09 -2.39 19.41
CA ARG A 377 -8.20 -2.06 20.33
C ARG A 377 -9.28 -3.16 20.36
N HIS A 378 -9.22 -4.11 19.43
CA HIS A 378 -10.22 -5.17 19.23
C HIS A 378 -9.66 -6.56 19.52
N PRO A 379 -9.61 -7.00 20.80
CA PRO A 379 -8.95 -8.26 21.16
C PRO A 379 -9.55 -9.48 20.47
N VAL A 380 -10.87 -9.51 20.24
CA VAL A 380 -11.56 -10.61 19.53
C VAL A 380 -11.17 -10.63 18.06
N ALA A 381 -11.24 -9.49 17.36
CA ALA A 381 -10.85 -9.40 15.95
C ALA A 381 -9.36 -9.74 15.77
N LYS A 382 -8.49 -9.24 16.65
CA LYS A 382 -7.05 -9.53 16.64
C LYS A 382 -6.77 -11.02 16.78
N ASP A 383 -7.41 -11.69 17.75
CA ASP A 383 -7.23 -13.12 17.96
C ASP A 383 -7.77 -13.95 16.78
N LEU A 384 -8.94 -13.59 16.24
CA LEU A 384 -9.51 -14.24 15.06
C LEU A 384 -8.62 -14.10 13.82
N SER A 385 -8.15 -12.88 13.53
CA SER A 385 -7.26 -12.61 12.40
C SER A 385 -5.98 -13.43 12.48
N ARG A 386 -5.36 -13.46 13.67
CA ARG A 386 -4.16 -14.25 13.95
C ARG A 386 -4.41 -15.75 13.74
N LYS A 387 -5.46 -16.31 14.35
CA LYS A 387 -5.77 -17.75 14.28
C LYS A 387 -6.11 -18.20 12.87
N ARG A 388 -6.79 -17.35 12.08
CA ARG A 388 -7.15 -17.64 10.69
C ARG A 388 -6.03 -17.35 9.70
N GLY A 389 -4.95 -16.70 10.14
CA GLY A 389 -3.86 -16.28 9.26
C GLY A 389 -4.29 -15.19 8.27
N VAL A 390 -5.22 -14.32 8.66
CA VAL A 390 -5.61 -13.14 7.87
C VAL A 390 -4.61 -12.05 8.20
N ALA A 391 -3.82 -11.65 7.20
CA ALA A 391 -2.78 -10.64 7.37
C ALA A 391 -3.32 -9.22 7.20
N LEU A 392 -2.73 -8.29 7.95
CA LEU A 392 -2.96 -6.86 7.80
C LEU A 392 -1.97 -6.29 6.79
N GLU A 393 -2.47 -5.42 5.92
CA GLU A 393 -1.68 -4.68 4.95
C GLU A 393 -1.34 -3.30 5.53
N VAL A 394 -0.17 -3.19 6.14
CA VAL A 394 0.28 -1.99 6.86
C VAL A 394 0.92 -1.01 5.87
N CYS A 395 0.41 0.22 5.83
CA CYS A 395 0.84 1.30 4.93
C CYS A 395 1.26 2.55 5.73
N PRO A 396 2.44 2.55 6.37
CA PRO A 396 2.83 3.57 7.34
C PRO A 396 2.81 4.99 6.79
N VAL A 397 3.30 5.22 5.56
CA VAL A 397 3.35 6.56 4.96
C VAL A 397 1.93 7.08 4.75
N SER A 398 1.02 6.24 4.24
CA SER A 398 -0.40 6.57 4.05
C SER A 398 -1.03 6.99 5.38
N ASN A 399 -0.91 6.16 6.42
CA ASN A 399 -1.52 6.44 7.72
C ASN A 399 -1.00 7.74 8.35
N GLN A 400 0.27 8.10 8.13
CA GLN A 400 0.79 9.40 8.60
C GLN A 400 0.28 10.58 7.78
N VAL A 401 0.35 10.49 6.44
CA VAL A 401 -0.07 11.59 5.53
C VAL A 401 -1.56 11.86 5.66
N LEU A 402 -2.38 10.82 5.81
CA LEU A 402 -3.82 10.91 6.04
C LEU A 402 -4.19 11.21 7.51
N LYS A 403 -3.18 11.52 8.35
CA LYS A 403 -3.31 12.04 9.72
C LYS A 403 -3.95 11.09 10.75
N LEU A 404 -3.77 9.79 10.61
CA LEU A 404 -4.11 8.81 11.65
C LEU A 404 -3.08 8.78 12.79
N VAL A 405 -1.81 9.02 12.45
CA VAL A 405 -0.74 9.08 13.45
C VAL A 405 0.33 10.07 13.04
N LYS A 406 0.74 10.95 13.95
CA LYS A 406 1.77 11.96 13.65
C LYS A 406 3.19 11.40 13.69
N ASP A 407 3.47 10.59 14.70
CA ASP A 407 4.78 9.99 14.96
C ASP A 407 4.67 8.48 14.79
N LEU A 408 5.34 7.92 13.78
CA LEU A 408 5.21 6.51 13.41
C LEU A 408 5.74 5.55 14.48
N ARG A 409 6.48 6.04 15.49
CA ARG A 409 6.82 5.23 16.68
C ARG A 409 5.58 4.86 17.50
N ASN A 410 4.49 5.63 17.38
CA ASN A 410 3.21 5.36 18.05
C ASN A 410 2.23 4.57 17.16
N HIS A 411 2.66 4.15 15.97
CA HIS A 411 1.79 3.42 15.05
C HIS A 411 1.38 2.06 15.65
N PRO A 412 0.09 1.68 15.64
CA PRO A 412 -0.43 0.49 16.32
C PRO A 412 0.19 -0.82 15.83
N ALA A 413 0.60 -0.89 14.56
CA ALA A 413 1.32 -2.03 14.02
C ALA A 413 2.67 -2.33 14.72
N ALA A 414 3.27 -1.38 15.46
CA ALA A 414 4.46 -1.66 16.29
C ALA A 414 4.16 -2.74 17.35
N ALA A 415 2.99 -2.67 18.00
CA ALA A 415 2.54 -3.69 18.93
C ALA A 415 2.32 -5.02 18.21
N LEU A 416 1.64 -5.02 17.07
CA LEU A 416 1.38 -6.23 16.27
C LEU A 416 2.67 -6.92 15.81
N MET A 417 3.68 -6.14 15.38
CA MET A 417 4.98 -6.66 15.01
C MET A 417 5.73 -7.26 16.20
N SER A 418 5.57 -6.71 17.41
CA SER A 418 6.19 -7.23 18.64
C SER A 418 5.64 -8.59 19.09
N GLU A 419 4.43 -8.94 18.66
CA GLU A 419 3.80 -10.25 18.91
C GLU A 419 3.75 -11.14 17.66
N ASN A 420 4.53 -10.84 16.60
CA ASN A 420 4.58 -11.58 15.33
C ASN A 420 3.16 -11.85 14.76
N HIS A 421 2.31 -10.82 14.78
CA HIS A 421 1.02 -10.87 14.12
C HIS A 421 1.21 -11.00 12.60
N PRO A 422 0.32 -11.71 11.87
CA PRO A 422 0.32 -11.71 10.41
C PRO A 422 0.24 -10.29 9.80
N VAL A 423 1.36 -9.78 9.31
CA VAL A 423 1.44 -8.45 8.68
C VAL A 423 2.25 -8.52 7.39
N VAL A 424 1.86 -7.68 6.42
CA VAL A 424 2.62 -7.33 5.22
C VAL A 424 2.76 -5.81 5.16
N VAL A 425 3.86 -5.33 4.59
CA VAL A 425 4.08 -3.87 4.39
C VAL A 425 3.80 -3.55 2.92
N SER A 426 3.06 -2.47 2.68
CA SER A 426 2.80 -1.95 1.34
C SER A 426 2.82 -0.43 1.33
N SER A 427 2.69 0.18 0.16
CA SER A 427 2.85 1.63 -0.04
C SER A 427 1.55 2.39 -0.31
N ASP A 428 0.45 1.68 -0.53
CA ASP A 428 -0.86 2.26 -0.79
C ASP A 428 -0.86 3.18 -2.03
N ASP A 429 -0.77 4.50 -1.83
CA ASP A 429 -0.74 5.52 -2.88
C ASP A 429 0.59 6.29 -2.99
N PRO A 430 1.71 5.62 -3.29
CA PRO A 430 3.05 6.19 -3.14
C PRO A 430 3.21 7.50 -3.92
N ALA A 431 2.77 7.57 -5.18
CA ALA A 431 2.93 8.77 -6.00
C ALA A 431 2.20 9.99 -5.42
N LEU A 432 1.01 9.78 -4.83
CA LEU A 432 0.23 10.86 -4.22
C LEU A 432 0.89 11.36 -2.94
N PHE A 433 1.71 10.54 -2.26
CA PHE A 433 2.50 10.96 -1.11
C PHE A 433 3.90 11.50 -1.48
N GLY A 434 4.25 11.48 -2.76
CA GLY A 434 5.57 11.85 -3.26
C GLY A 434 6.65 10.81 -2.96
N ALA A 435 6.25 9.54 -2.88
CA ALA A 435 7.09 8.34 -2.78
C ALA A 435 6.99 7.52 -4.09
N ALA A 436 7.76 6.43 -4.19
CA ALA A 436 7.68 5.46 -5.26
C ALA A 436 8.09 4.07 -4.73
N GLY A 437 7.47 3.01 -5.26
CA GLY A 437 7.73 1.63 -4.84
C GLY A 437 7.37 1.37 -3.37
N LEU A 438 8.12 0.48 -2.71
CA LEU A 438 7.89 0.03 -1.33
C LEU A 438 8.97 0.46 -0.33
N SER A 439 10.14 0.92 -0.78
CA SER A 439 11.29 1.14 0.10
C SER A 439 11.07 2.20 1.19
N TYR A 440 10.22 3.21 0.95
CA TYR A 440 9.88 4.21 1.96
C TYR A 440 9.08 3.59 3.10
N ASP A 441 8.01 2.86 2.79
CA ASP A 441 7.20 2.16 3.80
C ASP A 441 7.99 1.06 4.52
N PHE A 442 8.89 0.36 3.83
CA PHE A 442 9.83 -0.56 4.50
C PHE A 442 10.79 0.16 5.45
N TYR A 443 11.26 1.36 5.10
CA TYR A 443 12.09 2.17 5.99
C TYR A 443 11.28 2.58 7.23
N GLU A 444 10.06 3.08 7.06
CA GLU A 444 9.21 3.47 8.18
C GLU A 444 8.83 2.29 9.07
N ALA A 445 8.46 1.14 8.49
CA ALA A 445 8.18 -0.07 9.24
C ALA A 445 9.41 -0.61 9.98
N PHE A 446 10.59 -0.56 9.35
CA PHE A 446 11.81 -1.09 9.94
C PHE A 446 12.38 -0.18 11.02
N VAL A 447 12.48 1.13 10.77
CA VAL A 447 13.13 2.09 11.66
C VAL A 447 12.15 2.69 12.67
N GLY A 448 10.94 3.05 12.23
CA GLY A 448 9.90 3.64 13.06
C GLY A 448 9.16 2.61 13.91
N LEU A 449 8.41 1.72 13.26
CA LEU A 449 7.52 0.77 13.94
C LEU A 449 8.30 -0.32 14.68
N GLY A 450 9.26 -0.95 14.00
CA GLY A 450 10.05 -2.03 14.58
C GLY A 450 11.06 -1.59 15.63
N GLY A 451 11.34 -0.28 15.73
CA GLY A 451 12.30 0.31 16.65
C GLY A 451 13.69 -0.35 16.57
N ILE A 452 14.52 -0.21 17.60
CA ILE A 452 15.90 -0.73 17.56
C ILE A 452 15.97 -2.27 17.50
N LYS A 453 14.90 -2.98 17.90
CA LYS A 453 14.88 -4.45 18.01
C LYS A 453 14.64 -5.15 16.67
N SER A 454 13.99 -4.50 15.70
CA SER A 454 13.81 -5.12 14.39
C SER A 454 15.13 -5.17 13.62
N ASN A 455 15.34 -6.28 12.92
CA ASN A 455 16.64 -6.71 12.41
C ASN A 455 16.49 -7.36 11.01
N ILE A 456 17.53 -7.98 10.46
CA ILE A 456 17.47 -8.59 9.12
C ILE A 456 16.41 -9.70 9.03
N ALA A 457 16.16 -10.41 10.14
CA ALA A 457 15.10 -11.42 10.22
C ALA A 457 13.71 -10.79 10.10
N SER A 458 13.49 -9.62 10.71
CA SER A 458 12.23 -8.88 10.54
C SER A 458 11.98 -8.53 9.08
N LEU A 459 12.99 -8.00 8.37
CA LEU A 459 12.90 -7.68 6.95
C LEU A 459 12.62 -8.93 6.09
N LYS A 460 13.35 -10.02 6.36
CA LYS A 460 13.19 -11.31 5.68
C LYS A 460 11.77 -11.87 5.86
N GLN A 461 11.23 -11.81 7.08
CA GLN A 461 9.88 -12.28 7.39
C GLN A 461 8.81 -11.45 6.68
N LEU A 462 8.94 -10.12 6.67
CA LEU A 462 7.98 -9.23 5.97
C LEU A 462 7.98 -9.49 4.46
N ALA A 463 9.15 -9.68 3.85
CA ALA A 463 9.25 -10.02 2.44
C ALA A 463 8.62 -11.39 2.13
N ILE A 464 8.86 -12.42 2.94
CA ILE A 464 8.21 -13.73 2.79
C ILE A 464 6.69 -13.65 3.01
N ASN A 465 6.24 -12.86 3.98
CA ASN A 465 4.81 -12.68 4.28
C ASN A 465 4.07 -12.13 3.06
N SER A 466 4.66 -11.18 2.33
CA SER A 466 4.05 -10.64 1.10
C SER A 466 3.80 -11.69 0.01
N LEU A 467 4.55 -12.78 -0.02
CA LEU A 467 4.30 -13.90 -0.94
C LEU A 467 3.36 -14.93 -0.33
N ARG A 468 3.50 -15.21 0.97
CA ARG A 468 2.65 -16.16 1.72
C ARG A 468 1.18 -15.75 1.73
N TYR A 469 0.90 -14.46 1.94
CA TYR A 469 -0.45 -13.89 2.04
C TYR A 469 -0.99 -13.35 0.71
N SER A 470 -0.24 -13.50 -0.39
CA SER A 470 -0.76 -13.19 -1.74
C SER A 470 -1.95 -14.08 -2.12
N SER A 471 -2.71 -13.66 -3.13
CA SER A 471 -3.78 -14.41 -3.78
C SER A 471 -3.27 -15.47 -4.77
N LEU A 472 -1.95 -15.64 -4.89
CA LEU A 472 -1.35 -16.69 -5.70
C LEU A 472 -1.81 -18.09 -5.24
N SER A 473 -1.94 -19.02 -6.18
CA SER A 473 -2.16 -20.43 -5.84
C SER A 473 -0.97 -20.99 -5.03
N GLN A 474 -1.19 -22.08 -4.29
CA GLN A 474 -0.12 -22.68 -3.47
C GLN A 474 1.13 -23.07 -4.29
N LYS A 475 0.92 -23.51 -5.54
CA LYS A 475 2.01 -23.78 -6.50
C LYS A 475 2.77 -22.51 -6.83
N GLN A 476 2.06 -21.46 -7.25
CA GLN A 476 2.66 -20.16 -7.58
C GLN A 476 3.39 -19.53 -6.38
N LYS A 477 2.84 -19.65 -5.15
CA LYS A 477 3.52 -19.20 -3.93
C LYS A 477 4.87 -19.89 -3.73
N SER A 478 4.91 -21.21 -3.97
CA SER A 478 6.15 -22.00 -3.84
C SER A 478 7.19 -21.58 -4.88
N GLU A 479 6.76 -21.35 -6.13
CA GLU A 479 7.61 -20.85 -7.22
C GLU A 479 8.13 -19.43 -6.94
N ALA A 480 7.25 -18.53 -6.48
CA ALA A 480 7.59 -17.16 -6.11
C ALA A 480 8.59 -17.12 -4.95
N LEU A 481 8.38 -17.92 -3.90
CA LEU A 481 9.29 -18.02 -2.76
C LEU A 481 10.66 -18.56 -3.17
N ALA A 482 10.71 -19.56 -4.07
CA ALA A 482 11.98 -20.09 -4.57
C ALA A 482 12.75 -19.06 -5.41
N LEU A 483 12.05 -18.29 -6.24
CA LEU A 483 12.65 -17.18 -7.01
C LEU A 483 13.13 -16.06 -6.08
N TRP A 484 12.31 -15.67 -5.11
CA TRP A 484 12.66 -14.67 -4.11
C TRP A 484 13.87 -15.09 -3.29
N GLN A 485 13.96 -16.36 -2.86
CA GLN A 485 15.09 -16.86 -2.06
C GLN A 485 16.42 -16.70 -2.82
N ARG A 486 16.46 -16.99 -4.12
CA ARG A 486 17.67 -16.76 -4.95
C ARG A 486 18.07 -15.29 -5.00
N ARG A 487 17.10 -14.37 -5.09
CA ARG A 487 17.35 -12.92 -5.06
C ARG A 487 17.82 -12.47 -3.67
N TRP A 488 17.25 -13.03 -2.61
CA TRP A 488 17.63 -12.75 -1.23
C TRP A 488 19.06 -13.19 -0.95
N ASP A 489 19.43 -14.41 -1.35
CA ASP A 489 20.78 -14.95 -1.18
C ASP A 489 21.81 -14.08 -1.92
N LYS A 490 21.48 -13.64 -3.14
CA LYS A 490 22.29 -12.69 -3.91
C LYS A 490 22.45 -11.36 -3.16
N PHE A 491 21.35 -10.77 -2.70
CA PHE A 491 21.35 -9.51 -1.93
C PHE A 491 22.23 -9.61 -0.67
N VAL A 492 22.07 -10.67 0.11
CA VAL A 492 22.93 -10.91 1.30
C VAL A 492 24.38 -11.01 0.87
N SER A 493 24.68 -11.79 -0.17
CA SER A 493 26.04 -12.02 -0.66
C SER A 493 26.76 -10.75 -1.18
N GLU A 494 26.00 -9.78 -1.71
CA GLU A 494 26.58 -8.53 -2.23
C GLU A 494 26.82 -7.49 -1.12
N HIS A 495 26.25 -7.68 0.07
CA HIS A 495 26.22 -6.65 1.10
C HIS A 495 26.79 -7.07 2.47
N PHE A 496 27.13 -8.34 2.67
CA PHE A 496 27.74 -8.81 3.91
C PHE A 496 29.24 -8.48 4.07
N TYR A 497 30.00 -8.30 2.98
CA TYR A 497 31.46 -8.07 3.01
C TYR A 497 31.95 -6.64 2.65
N GLN A 498 31.06 -5.68 2.41
CA GLN A 498 31.50 -4.32 2.06
C GLN A 498 31.97 -3.58 3.33
N SER A 499 33.29 -3.59 3.52
CA SER A 499 34.09 -2.91 4.55
C SER A 499 33.94 -1.40 4.54
#